data_AF-A0A7S3MEP7-F1
#
_entry.id   AF-A0A7S3MEP7-F1
#
_cell.length_a   1.000
_cell.length_b   1.000
_cell.length_c   1.000
_cell.angle_alpha   90.00
_cell.angle_beta   90.00
_cell.angle_gamma   90.00
#
_symmetry.space_group_name_H-M   'P 1'
#
loop_
_entity.id
_entity.type
_entity.pdbx_description
1 polymer ?
#
loop_
_entity_poly.entity_id
_entity_poly.type
_entity_poly.pdbx_seq_one_letter_code
_entity_poly.pdbx_strand_id
1 'polypeptide(L)'
;GQAAAEQYAAWGLHLKEALASQSGTVVDMVEVQDIMSIKNTVITAAKAASTSSMGATLGIKAVLAAPARLFVTCRFGTDALQQCSGEYLLEECEPDSGGMGNLLWKHINKDLCLSRSDDGLWQVGTCTLEGGELKTCSVQLLRHPEPSRTALPHEMVGSWQKFNVKQKCWRKDGSISVSVCGPASAPPSAACVPTRPVPGE
;
A
#
# COMPACT_ATOMS: atom_id res chain seq x y z
N GLY A 1 -28.90 -39.63 13.51
CA GLY A 1 -28.77 -40.76 12.57
C GLY A 1 -27.30 -41.05 12.40
N GLN A 2 -26.85 -42.24 12.77
CA GLN A 2 -25.43 -42.62 12.82
C GLN A 2 -24.72 -42.46 11.46
N ALA A 3 -25.39 -42.82 10.37
CA ALA A 3 -24.88 -42.64 9.01
C ALA A 3 -24.59 -41.17 8.63
N ALA A 4 -25.37 -40.21 9.13
CA ALA A 4 -25.12 -38.80 8.86
C ALA A 4 -23.86 -38.31 9.61
N ALA A 5 -23.65 -38.77 10.84
CA ALA A 5 -22.46 -38.41 11.62
C ALA A 5 -21.17 -38.92 10.96
N GLU A 6 -21.19 -40.15 10.43
CA GLU A 6 -20.07 -40.73 9.68
C GLU A 6 -19.76 -39.95 8.39
N GLN A 7 -20.79 -39.51 7.66
CA GLN A 7 -20.62 -38.67 6.47
C GLN A 7 -19.99 -37.31 6.77
N TYR A 8 -20.41 -36.64 7.85
CA TYR A 8 -19.80 -35.37 8.26
C TYR A 8 -18.35 -35.52 8.72
N ALA A 9 -18.03 -36.60 9.43
CA ALA A 9 -16.66 -36.89 9.84
C ALA A 9 -15.74 -37.12 8.62
N ALA A 10 -16.22 -37.89 7.63
CA ALA A 10 -15.49 -38.11 6.39
C ALA A 10 -15.27 -36.81 5.59
N TRP A 11 -16.30 -35.95 5.52
CA TRP A 11 -16.19 -34.65 4.85
C TRP A 11 -15.19 -33.71 5.55
N GLY A 12 -15.21 -33.64 6.88
CA GLY A 12 -14.24 -32.86 7.66
C GLY A 12 -12.81 -33.32 7.42
N LEU A 13 -12.57 -34.64 7.44
CA LEU A 13 -11.25 -35.22 7.19
C LEU A 13 -10.74 -34.87 5.78
N HIS A 14 -11.60 -34.97 4.76
CA HIS A 14 -11.27 -34.58 3.40
C HIS A 14 -10.90 -33.09 3.27
N LEU A 15 -11.66 -32.21 3.95
CA LEU A 15 -11.37 -30.77 3.96
C LEU A 15 -10.01 -30.47 4.63
N LYS A 16 -9.69 -31.16 5.72
CA LYS A 16 -8.41 -31.04 6.42
C LYS A 16 -7.24 -31.45 5.51
N GLU A 17 -7.35 -32.57 4.82
CA GLU A 17 -6.34 -33.04 3.87
C GLU A 17 -6.16 -32.06 2.69
N ALA A 18 -7.27 -31.57 2.12
CA ALA A 18 -7.25 -30.59 1.04
C ALA A 18 -6.57 -29.28 1.48
N LEU A 19 -6.85 -28.78 2.69
CA LEU A 19 -6.23 -27.56 3.22
C LEU A 19 -4.77 -27.77 3.64
N ALA A 20 -4.42 -28.93 4.18
CA ALA A 20 -3.03 -29.26 4.51
C ALA A 20 -2.14 -29.43 3.27
N SER A 21 -2.73 -29.87 2.14
CA SER A 21 -2.03 -29.94 0.85
C SER A 21 -1.66 -28.56 0.29
N GLN A 22 -2.35 -27.50 0.74
CA GLN A 22 -2.00 -26.11 0.43
C GLN A 22 -0.94 -25.64 1.45
N SER A 23 0.32 -25.68 1.02
CA SER A 23 1.51 -25.35 1.81
C SER A 23 1.33 -24.14 2.74
N GLY A 24 1.44 -24.36 4.05
CA GLY A 24 1.58 -23.32 5.07
C GLY A 24 0.34 -23.00 5.92
N THR A 25 -0.74 -23.78 5.84
CA THR A 25 -1.94 -23.56 6.65
C THR A 25 -2.01 -24.55 7.81
N VAL A 26 -2.13 -24.04 9.04
CA VAL A 26 -2.40 -24.86 10.23
C VAL A 26 -3.91 -24.87 10.43
N VAL A 27 -4.52 -26.04 10.29
CA VAL A 27 -5.97 -26.22 10.49
C VAL A 27 -6.18 -26.95 11.81
N ASP A 28 -6.77 -26.25 12.76
CA ASP A 28 -7.14 -26.82 14.05
C ASP A 28 -8.62 -27.25 14.01
N MET A 29 -8.91 -28.46 14.46
CA MET A 29 -10.27 -29.00 14.51
C MET A 29 -10.65 -29.24 15.96
N VAL A 30 -11.70 -28.54 16.41
CA VAL A 30 -12.25 -28.73 17.75
C VAL A 30 -13.28 -29.87 17.70
N GLU A 31 -13.14 -30.84 18.60
CA GLU A 31 -14.04 -31.98 18.70
C GLU A 31 -15.45 -31.53 19.13
N VAL A 32 -16.48 -31.87 18.34
CA VAL A 32 -17.86 -31.49 18.61
C VAL A 32 -18.51 -32.57 19.50
N GLN A 33 -18.76 -32.23 20.77
CA GLN A 33 -19.31 -33.19 21.74
C GLN A 33 -20.84 -33.35 21.70
N ASP A 34 -21.59 -32.49 21.01
CA ASP A 34 -23.06 -32.54 21.00
C ASP A 34 -23.68 -32.23 19.63
N ILE A 35 -24.66 -33.04 19.23
CA ILE A 35 -25.41 -32.98 17.98
C ILE A 35 -26.20 -31.67 17.84
N MET A 36 -26.54 -31.01 18.96
CA MET A 36 -27.20 -29.70 18.98
C MET A 36 -26.23 -28.53 18.75
N SER A 37 -24.90 -28.74 18.85
CA SER A 37 -23.87 -27.73 18.57
C SER A 37 -23.35 -27.73 17.12
N ILE A 38 -23.75 -28.72 16.30
CA ILE A 38 -23.26 -28.90 14.91
C ILE A 38 -23.57 -27.70 14.00
N LYS A 39 -24.56 -26.87 14.34
CA LYS A 39 -24.91 -25.69 13.53
C LYS A 39 -23.83 -24.60 13.48
N ASN A 40 -22.83 -24.63 14.36
CA ASN A 40 -21.76 -23.64 14.43
C ASN A 40 -20.34 -24.26 14.41
N THR A 41 -20.09 -25.26 13.57
CA THR A 41 -18.70 -25.70 13.33
C THR A 41 -17.98 -24.64 12.51
N VAL A 42 -17.36 -23.66 13.18
CA VAL A 42 -16.53 -22.63 12.55
C VAL A 42 -15.16 -23.23 12.28
N ILE A 43 -14.86 -23.48 11.01
CA ILE A 43 -13.52 -23.89 10.58
C ILE A 43 -12.68 -22.61 10.49
N THR A 44 -11.90 -22.33 11.53
CA THR A 44 -11.01 -21.17 11.55
C THR A 44 -9.70 -21.56 10.88
N ALA A 45 -9.57 -21.27 9.57
CA ALA A 45 -8.30 -21.41 8.87
C ALA A 45 -7.45 -20.15 9.11
N ALA A 46 -6.50 -20.22 10.03
CA ALA A 46 -5.49 -19.18 10.18
C ALA A 46 -4.28 -19.54 9.32
N LYS A 47 -3.99 -18.71 8.30
CA LYS A 47 -2.73 -18.82 7.56
C LYS A 47 -1.61 -18.54 8.54
N ALA A 48 -0.74 -19.52 8.80
CA ALA A 48 0.39 -19.34 9.69
C ALA A 48 1.23 -18.18 9.14
N ALA A 49 1.26 -17.06 9.85
CA ALA A 49 2.21 -16.00 9.59
C ALA A 49 3.58 -16.66 9.69
N SER A 50 4.23 -16.85 8.54
CA SER A 50 5.53 -17.49 8.49
C SER A 50 6.52 -16.55 9.15
N THR A 51 6.75 -16.73 10.45
CA THR A 51 7.74 -16.00 11.24
C THR A 51 9.13 -16.49 10.82
N SER A 52 9.54 -16.08 9.62
CA SER A 52 10.90 -16.26 9.11
C SER A 52 11.83 -15.31 9.87
N SER A 53 12.31 -15.77 11.03
CA SER A 53 13.27 -15.10 11.92
C SER A 53 14.71 -15.10 11.37
N MET A 54 14.89 -14.77 10.09
CA MET A 54 16.20 -14.59 9.45
C MET A 54 16.13 -13.44 8.44
N GLY A 55 15.99 -12.21 8.94
CA GLY A 55 15.93 -11.03 8.06
C GLY A 55 16.11 -9.67 8.74
N ALA A 56 16.44 -9.61 10.03
CA ALA A 56 16.48 -8.34 10.77
C ALA A 56 17.66 -7.42 10.38
N THR A 57 18.72 -7.94 9.74
CA THR A 57 19.92 -7.13 9.44
C THR A 57 19.81 -6.29 8.16
N LEU A 58 18.85 -6.59 7.26
CA LEU A 58 18.67 -5.82 6.02
C LEU A 58 17.78 -4.58 6.16
N GLY A 59 16.98 -4.49 7.24
CA GLY A 59 16.03 -3.38 7.44
C GLY A 59 16.67 -2.07 7.89
N ILE A 60 17.80 -2.13 8.61
CA ILE A 60 18.39 -0.92 9.25
C ILE A 60 19.09 -0.02 8.21
N LYS A 61 19.64 -0.60 7.14
CA LYS A 61 20.38 0.16 6.13
C LYS A 61 19.49 1.00 5.21
N ALA A 62 18.23 0.56 5.00
CA ALA A 62 17.29 1.25 4.11
C ALA A 62 16.78 2.57 4.72
N VAL A 63 16.64 2.65 6.04
CA VAL A 63 16.16 3.86 6.74
C VAL A 63 17.18 5.00 6.62
N LEU A 64 18.48 4.70 6.66
CA LEU A 64 19.56 5.70 6.58
C LEU A 64 19.73 6.35 5.20
N ALA A 65 19.09 5.82 4.16
CA ALA A 65 19.21 6.31 2.78
C ALA A 65 17.92 6.94 2.23
N ALA A 66 16.84 6.97 3.02
CA ALA A 66 15.58 7.52 2.57
C ALA A 66 15.68 9.05 2.42
N PRO A 67 15.26 9.64 1.28
CA PRO A 67 15.28 11.09 1.13
C PRO A 67 14.24 11.70 2.09
N ALA A 68 14.64 12.75 2.79
CA ALA A 68 13.76 13.49 3.69
C ALA A 68 12.55 14.12 2.96
N ARG A 69 12.64 14.26 1.64
CA ARG A 69 11.65 14.94 0.81
C ARG A 69 11.42 14.20 -0.50
N LEU A 70 10.17 14.11 -0.88
CA LEU A 70 9.73 13.59 -2.18
C LEU A 70 8.72 14.54 -2.81
N PHE A 71 8.65 14.50 -4.13
CA PHE A 71 7.67 15.21 -4.92
C PHE A 71 6.90 14.22 -5.75
N VAL A 72 5.59 14.18 -5.53
CA VAL A 72 4.66 13.41 -6.35
C VAL A 72 4.05 14.35 -7.36
N THR A 73 3.99 13.93 -8.62
CA THR A 73 3.27 14.66 -9.66
C THR A 73 2.18 13.77 -10.25
N CYS A 74 0.98 14.31 -10.41
CA CYS A 74 -0.17 13.67 -11.04
C CYS A 74 -0.97 14.74 -11.80
N ARG A 75 -0.69 14.90 -13.09
CA ARG A 75 -1.27 15.99 -13.90
C ARG A 75 -2.73 15.75 -14.30
N PHE A 76 -3.10 14.49 -14.51
CA PHE A 76 -4.40 14.12 -15.08
C PHE A 76 -5.22 13.24 -14.13
N GLY A 77 -6.48 13.59 -13.91
CA GLY A 77 -7.36 12.79 -13.07
C GLY A 77 -8.54 13.60 -12.56
N THR A 78 -9.22 13.05 -11.57
CA THR A 78 -10.18 13.78 -10.74
C THR A 78 -9.44 14.75 -9.82
N ASP A 79 -10.16 15.71 -9.24
CA ASP A 79 -9.60 16.66 -8.26
C ASP A 79 -8.89 15.93 -7.11
N ALA A 80 -9.44 14.82 -6.62
CA ALA A 80 -8.82 14.00 -5.58
C ALA A 80 -7.46 13.41 -5.99
N LEU A 81 -7.30 13.01 -7.26
CA LEU A 81 -6.02 12.51 -7.78
C LEU A 81 -5.02 13.64 -8.00
N GLN A 82 -5.48 14.79 -8.48
CA GLN A 82 -4.63 15.97 -8.65
C GLN A 82 -4.11 16.49 -7.29
N GLN A 83 -4.90 16.35 -6.22
CA GLN A 83 -4.48 16.66 -4.84
C GLN A 83 -3.35 15.77 -4.32
N CYS A 84 -3.06 14.63 -4.97
CA CYS A 84 -1.86 13.84 -4.66
C CYS A 84 -0.57 14.50 -5.15
N SER A 85 -0.66 15.54 -6.00
CA SER A 85 0.52 16.26 -6.45
C SER A 85 1.02 17.21 -5.39
N GLY A 86 2.32 17.17 -5.12
CA GLY A 86 2.95 18.10 -4.20
C GLY A 86 4.16 17.52 -3.52
N GLU A 87 4.58 18.23 -2.49
CA GLU A 87 5.72 17.88 -1.66
C GLU A 87 5.29 17.00 -0.49
N TYR A 88 6.10 15.98 -0.24
CA TYR A 88 5.95 15.04 0.85
C TYR A 88 7.22 15.03 1.69
N LEU A 89 7.07 15.07 3.02
CA LEU A 89 8.17 15.04 3.98
C LEU A 89 8.18 13.69 4.69
N LEU A 90 9.38 13.11 4.84
CA LEU A 90 9.57 11.89 5.60
C LEU A 90 9.20 12.16 7.06
N GLU A 91 8.31 11.34 7.59
CA GLU A 91 7.96 11.36 9.00
C GLU A 91 8.74 10.28 9.74
N GLU A 92 9.35 10.66 10.86
CA GLU A 92 10.00 9.75 11.77
C GLU A 92 8.92 8.96 12.52
N CYS A 93 8.65 7.74 12.09
CA CYS A 93 7.83 6.82 12.86
C CYS A 93 8.73 6.06 13.84
N GLU A 94 8.35 6.09 15.13
CA GLU A 94 9.01 5.29 16.16
C GLU A 94 9.00 3.80 15.77
N PRO A 95 10.13 3.09 15.88
CA PRO A 95 10.25 1.68 15.48
C PRO A 95 9.49 0.70 16.41
N ASP A 96 8.77 1.19 17.42
CA ASP A 96 8.41 0.45 18.63
C ASP A 96 7.22 -0.51 18.54
N SER A 97 6.84 -0.99 17.35
CA SER A 97 5.74 -1.98 17.24
C SER A 97 5.95 -3.05 16.17
N GLY A 98 7.16 -3.61 16.10
CA GLY A 98 7.41 -4.93 15.50
C GLY A 98 7.22 -5.08 13.99
N GLY A 99 6.83 -4.01 13.29
CA GLY A 99 6.77 -3.94 11.84
C GLY A 99 8.09 -3.44 11.26
N MET A 100 8.54 -4.04 10.14
CA MET A 100 9.64 -3.48 9.33
C MET A 100 9.46 -1.97 9.19
N GLY A 101 10.48 -1.18 9.54
CA GLY A 101 10.48 0.28 9.51
C GLY A 101 9.77 0.85 8.28
N ASN A 102 8.51 1.21 8.48
CA ASN A 102 7.63 1.65 7.42
C ASN A 102 7.95 3.12 7.19
N LEU A 103 8.76 3.39 6.16
CA LEU A 103 9.00 4.74 5.69
C LEU A 103 7.66 5.33 5.26
N LEU A 104 7.34 6.47 5.86
CA LEU A 104 6.13 7.22 5.62
C LEU A 104 6.53 8.62 5.20
N TRP A 105 6.05 9.07 4.05
CA TRP A 105 6.11 10.50 3.74
C TRP A 105 4.71 11.10 3.81
N LYS A 106 4.56 12.21 4.53
CA LYS A 106 3.32 12.97 4.63
C LYS A 106 3.31 14.18 3.70
N HIS A 107 2.20 14.40 3.03
CA HIS A 107 2.00 15.56 2.18
C HIS A 107 1.95 16.84 3.01
N ILE A 108 2.66 17.90 2.61
CA ILE A 108 2.82 19.11 3.44
C ILE A 108 1.52 19.90 3.70
N ASN A 109 0.55 19.80 2.78
CA ASN A 109 -0.67 20.62 2.80
C ASN A 109 -1.98 19.81 2.84
N LYS A 110 -1.90 18.48 2.98
CA LYS A 110 -3.06 17.57 2.82
C LYS A 110 -2.90 16.35 3.72
N ASP A 111 -4.01 15.71 4.07
CA ASP A 111 -4.03 14.45 4.83
C ASP A 111 -3.74 13.24 3.94
N LEU A 112 -2.62 13.30 3.23
CA LEU A 112 -2.16 12.27 2.30
C LEU A 112 -0.77 11.78 2.71
N CYS A 113 -0.53 10.49 2.49
CA CYS A 113 0.77 9.87 2.73
C CYS A 113 1.14 8.95 1.60
N LEU A 114 2.44 8.86 1.40
CA LEU A 114 3.11 7.86 0.60
C LEU A 114 3.71 6.83 1.56
N SER A 115 3.21 5.60 1.48
CA SER A 115 3.63 4.51 2.35
C SER A 115 3.72 3.20 1.56
N ARG A 116 4.30 2.20 2.19
CA ARG A 116 4.35 0.84 1.67
C ARG A 116 3.26 0.01 2.33
N SER A 117 2.45 -0.67 1.52
CA SER A 117 1.42 -1.60 2.01
C SER A 117 2.02 -2.95 2.40
N ASP A 118 1.20 -3.78 3.07
CA ASP A 118 1.59 -5.12 3.54
C ASP A 118 1.98 -6.08 2.40
N ASP A 119 1.48 -5.82 1.18
CA ASP A 119 1.86 -6.55 -0.03
C ASP A 119 3.18 -6.05 -0.66
N GLY A 120 3.83 -5.06 -0.05
CA GLY A 120 5.10 -4.49 -0.49
C GLY A 120 4.98 -3.50 -1.65
N LEU A 121 3.76 -3.07 -2.01
CA LEU A 121 3.55 -2.01 -3.00
C LEU A 121 3.71 -0.63 -2.36
N TRP A 122 4.25 0.32 -3.12
CA TRP A 122 4.19 1.73 -2.74
C TRP A 122 2.86 2.34 -3.15
N GLN A 123 2.24 3.12 -2.27
CA GLN A 123 0.93 3.70 -2.50
C GLN A 123 0.78 5.09 -1.90
N VAL A 124 -0.07 5.91 -2.53
CA VAL A 124 -0.52 7.20 -1.99
C VAL A 124 -1.97 7.09 -1.60
N GLY A 125 -2.29 7.46 -0.36
CA GLY A 125 -3.65 7.45 0.15
C GLY A 125 -3.85 8.39 1.33
N THR A 126 -5.08 8.41 1.84
CA THR A 126 -5.43 9.23 3.00
C THR A 126 -4.87 8.63 4.27
N CYS A 127 -4.28 9.45 5.15
CA CYS A 127 -3.78 9.00 6.44
C CYS A 127 -4.78 9.40 7.53
N THR A 128 -5.12 8.47 8.41
CA THR A 128 -5.85 8.80 9.63
C THR A 128 -4.98 8.37 10.81
N LEU A 129 -4.65 9.34 11.67
CA LEU A 129 -4.07 9.05 12.97
C LEU A 129 -5.22 8.72 13.91
N GLU A 130 -5.32 7.47 14.32
CA GLU A 130 -6.31 7.04 15.30
C GLU A 130 -5.57 6.48 16.51
N GLY A 131 -5.67 7.16 17.66
CA GLY A 131 -4.98 6.74 18.89
C GLY A 131 -3.45 6.90 18.85
N GLY A 132 -2.91 7.77 17.99
CA GLY A 132 -1.46 7.96 17.84
C GLY A 132 -0.79 6.91 16.94
N GLU A 133 -1.51 5.86 16.55
CA GLU A 133 -1.06 4.92 15.54
C GLU A 133 -1.53 5.38 14.15
N LEU A 134 -0.62 5.29 13.18
CA LEU A 134 -0.94 5.49 11.78
C LEU A 134 -1.69 4.27 11.28
N LYS A 135 -3.02 4.33 11.23
CA LYS A 135 -3.80 3.28 10.58
C LYS A 135 -3.65 3.39 9.06
N THR A 136 -3.58 2.21 8.45
CA THR A 136 -3.45 1.99 7.01
C THR A 136 -4.35 2.91 6.20
N CYS A 137 -3.84 3.37 5.05
CA CYS A 137 -4.55 4.30 4.20
C CYS A 137 -5.92 3.75 3.77
N SER A 138 -7.00 4.37 4.25
CA SER A 138 -8.38 3.91 4.02
C SER A 138 -8.81 4.08 2.56
N VAL A 139 -8.25 5.07 1.86
CA VAL A 139 -8.50 5.30 0.43
C VAL A 139 -7.18 5.33 -0.32
N GLN A 140 -6.96 4.32 -1.17
CA GLN A 140 -5.80 4.25 -2.06
C GLN A 140 -6.11 5.00 -3.36
N LEU A 141 -5.28 6.00 -3.69
CA LEU A 141 -5.47 6.85 -4.87
C LEU A 141 -4.48 6.49 -5.96
N LEU A 142 -3.19 6.36 -5.60
CA LEU A 142 -2.10 5.99 -6.49
C LEU A 142 -1.38 4.76 -5.95
N ARG A 143 -0.81 3.93 -6.83
CA ARG A 143 0.10 2.85 -6.44
C ARG A 143 1.12 2.54 -7.51
N HIS A 144 2.27 2.03 -7.12
CA HIS A 144 3.18 1.37 -8.05
C HIS A 144 2.75 -0.10 -8.22
N PRO A 145 2.72 -0.66 -9.45
CA PRO A 145 2.25 -2.02 -9.68
C PRO A 145 3.23 -3.12 -9.24
N GLU A 146 4.51 -2.78 -9.09
CA GLU A 146 5.57 -3.72 -8.79
C GLU A 146 5.95 -3.67 -7.30
N PRO A 147 5.90 -4.80 -6.58
CA PRO A 147 6.29 -4.84 -5.18
C PRO A 147 7.80 -4.70 -5.04
N SER A 148 8.22 -3.90 -4.07
CA SER A 148 9.63 -3.67 -3.81
C SER A 148 9.92 -3.64 -2.33
N ARG A 149 10.84 -4.52 -1.90
CA ARG A 149 11.33 -4.56 -0.52
C ARG A 149 12.46 -3.57 -0.27
N THR A 150 13.23 -3.25 -1.32
CA THR A 150 14.47 -2.48 -1.20
C THR A 150 14.41 -1.13 -1.90
N ALA A 151 13.71 -1.03 -3.03
CA ALA A 151 13.65 0.21 -3.80
C ALA A 151 12.69 1.21 -3.16
N LEU A 152 13.12 2.46 -3.10
CA LEU A 152 12.34 3.59 -2.63
C LEU A 152 11.39 4.09 -3.73
N PRO A 153 10.34 4.88 -3.38
CA PRO A 153 9.33 5.32 -4.35
C PRO A 153 9.89 6.04 -5.58
N HIS A 154 10.97 6.81 -5.41
CA HIS A 154 11.60 7.59 -6.48
C HIS A 154 12.59 6.78 -7.34
N GLU A 155 12.98 5.59 -6.88
CA GLU A 155 13.86 4.66 -7.60
C GLU A 155 13.06 3.67 -8.46
N MET A 156 11.75 3.61 -8.23
CA MET A 156 10.81 2.75 -8.96
C MET A 156 10.80 3.13 -10.44
N VAL A 157 11.18 2.16 -11.28
CA VAL A 157 11.12 2.30 -12.74
C VAL A 157 9.75 1.85 -13.23
N GLY A 158 9.12 2.67 -14.06
CA GLY A 158 7.85 2.33 -14.71
C GLY A 158 6.74 3.32 -14.42
N SER A 159 5.55 3.00 -14.90
CA SER A 159 4.38 3.84 -14.72
C SER A 159 3.62 3.45 -13.47
N TRP A 160 3.36 4.45 -12.64
CA TRP A 160 2.42 4.34 -11.54
C TRP A 160 0.99 4.12 -12.06
N GLN A 161 0.12 3.66 -11.18
CA GLN A 161 -1.27 3.41 -11.44
C GLN A 161 -2.15 4.34 -10.61
N LYS A 162 -3.27 4.77 -11.18
CA LYS A 162 -4.36 5.44 -10.45
C LYS A 162 -5.59 4.55 -10.37
N PHE A 163 -6.32 4.66 -9.27
CA PHE A 163 -7.55 3.90 -9.10
C PHE A 163 -8.69 4.56 -9.89
N ASN A 164 -9.29 3.83 -10.83
CA ASN A 164 -10.48 4.27 -11.55
C ASN A 164 -11.72 3.82 -10.78
N VAL A 165 -12.33 4.75 -10.05
CA VAL A 165 -13.53 4.49 -9.21
C VAL A 165 -14.70 3.94 -10.04
N LYS A 166 -14.92 4.47 -11.25
CA LYS A 166 -16.04 4.04 -12.12
C LYS A 166 -15.88 2.59 -12.57
N GLN A 167 -14.65 2.19 -12.91
CA GLN A 167 -14.34 0.84 -13.40
C GLN A 167 -13.89 -0.12 -12.30
N LYS A 168 -13.72 0.38 -11.06
CA LYS A 168 -13.18 -0.35 -9.91
C LYS A 168 -11.87 -1.09 -10.24
N CYS A 169 -10.99 -0.44 -11.00
CA CYS A 169 -9.74 -1.05 -11.44
C CYS A 169 -8.58 -0.06 -11.49
N TRP A 170 -7.37 -0.59 -11.45
CA TRP A 170 -6.14 0.20 -11.54
C TRP A 170 -5.75 0.43 -12.99
N ARG A 171 -5.43 1.69 -13.34
CA ARG A 171 -5.00 2.09 -14.69
C ARG A 171 -3.62 2.69 -14.63
N LYS A 172 -2.71 2.21 -15.49
CA LYS A 172 -1.38 2.81 -15.67
C LYS A 172 -1.52 4.24 -16.16
N ASP A 173 -0.70 5.12 -15.62
CA ASP A 173 -0.65 6.52 -16.02
C ASP A 173 0.81 7.00 -15.99
N GLY A 174 1.37 7.26 -17.18
CA GLY A 174 2.76 7.71 -17.33
C GLY A 174 2.98 9.18 -16.96
N SER A 175 1.90 9.93 -16.66
CA SER A 175 2.02 11.30 -16.14
C SER A 175 2.24 11.36 -14.63
N ILE A 176 2.16 10.20 -13.95
CA ILE A 176 2.44 10.10 -12.53
C ILE A 176 3.92 9.79 -12.33
N SER A 177 4.58 10.59 -11.50
CA SER A 177 5.96 10.31 -11.09
C SER A 177 6.20 10.67 -9.63
N VAL A 178 7.19 10.01 -9.04
CA VAL A 178 7.72 10.33 -7.71
C VAL A 178 9.20 10.62 -7.87
N SER A 179 9.65 11.74 -7.33
CA SER A 179 11.01 12.26 -7.55
C SER A 179 11.56 12.94 -6.30
N VAL A 180 12.88 13.03 -6.20
CA VAL A 180 13.55 13.76 -5.08
C VAL A 180 13.69 15.24 -5.40
N CYS A 181 13.82 15.59 -6.68
CA CYS A 181 13.86 16.97 -7.14
C CYS A 181 12.44 17.47 -7.40
N GLY A 182 12.12 18.66 -6.90
CA GLY A 182 10.86 19.31 -7.21
C GLY A 182 10.67 19.49 -8.72
N PRO A 183 9.43 19.70 -9.18
CA PRO A 183 9.21 20.07 -10.58
C PRO A 183 10.10 21.28 -10.84
N ALA A 184 11.04 21.15 -11.79
CA ALA A 184 11.96 22.22 -12.14
C ALA A 184 11.12 23.48 -12.27
N SER A 185 11.30 24.42 -11.33
CA SER A 185 10.51 25.64 -11.28
C SER A 185 10.58 26.20 -12.68
N ALA A 186 9.45 26.26 -13.38
CA ALA A 186 9.45 26.68 -14.77
C ALA A 186 10.33 27.93 -14.84
N PRO A 187 11.37 27.95 -15.71
CA PRO A 187 12.31 29.06 -15.74
C PRO A 187 11.46 30.33 -15.75
N PRO A 188 11.74 31.31 -14.86
CA PRO A 188 10.87 32.46 -14.65
C PRO A 188 10.50 32.97 -16.02
N SER A 189 9.22 32.77 -16.39
CA SER A 189 8.75 32.93 -17.76
C SER A 189 9.30 34.25 -18.23
N ALA A 190 10.28 34.22 -19.14
CA ALA A 190 11.01 35.39 -19.57
C ALA A 190 9.93 36.38 -19.99
N ALA A 191 9.69 37.38 -19.15
CA ALA A 191 8.55 38.26 -19.29
C ALA A 191 8.59 38.72 -20.74
N CYS A 192 7.54 38.39 -21.52
CA CYS A 192 7.38 38.87 -22.87
C CYS A 192 7.64 40.37 -22.81
N VAL A 193 8.81 40.80 -23.27
CA VAL A 193 9.15 42.20 -23.38
C VAL A 193 8.05 42.76 -24.28
N PRO A 194 7.20 43.67 -23.80
CA PRO A 194 6.14 44.21 -24.62
C PRO A 194 6.82 44.89 -25.81
N THR A 195 6.65 44.32 -27.00
CA THR A 195 7.16 44.88 -28.24
C THR A 195 6.52 46.25 -28.38
N ARG A 196 7.33 47.30 -28.19
CA ARG A 196 6.90 48.69 -28.28
C ARG A 196 6.33 48.91 -29.70
N PRO A 197 5.09 49.42 -29.86
CA PRO A 197 4.56 49.69 -31.18
C PRO A 197 5.45 50.72 -31.89
N VAL A 198 5.84 50.40 -33.12
CA VAL A 198 6.60 51.30 -34.00
C VAL A 198 5.65 52.45 -34.39
N PRO A 199 6.01 53.73 -34.16
CA PRO A 199 5.24 54.86 -34.67
C PRO A 199 5.33 54.89 -36.19
N GLY A 200 4.19 55.03 -36.85
CA GLY A 200 4.08 54.99 -38.31
C GLY A 200 4.79 56.12 -39.04
N GLU A 201 5.14 55.80 -40.29
CA GLU A 201 5.38 56.75 -41.39
C GLU A 201 4.16 56.76 -42.32
#